data_AF-A0A0L8KCV0-F1
#
_entry.id   AF-A0A0L8KCV0-F1
#
_cell.length_a   1.000
_cell.length_b   1.000
_cell.length_c   1.000
_cell.angle_alpha   90.00
_cell.angle_beta   90.00
_cell.angle_gamma   90.00
#
_symmetry.space_group_name_H-M   'P 1'
#
loop_
_entity.id
_entity.type
_entity.pdbx_description
1 polymer ?
#
loop_
_entity_poly.entity_id
_entity_poly.type
_entity_poly.pdbx_seq_one_letter_code
_entity_poly.pdbx_strand_id
1 'polypeptide(L)'
;MANARDALLDAALAALTHRPWSAIRMADVAAAARVSRQTLYNEFGSKEGLARALVRREADTYLQGVRTLLAAPAPPGHNVAAVAEWIVTRAAVRPVLRALLTGAWNERLPEPRPARPGARPAPVPAQRRADAGPPAPGELVAQTVACAGERWAAGCELAVRLALSHVVAPPPPVTLRPPEPDGEHHAPEGARAAPQGQWAEPESWSPMTPAITRLIETILSVETTSPRKTIP
;
A
#
# COMPACT_ATOMS: atom_id res chain seq x y z
N MET A 1 -7.23 -7.39 -25.66
CA MET A 1 -7.51 -8.66 -24.96
C MET A 1 -6.40 -8.89 -23.95
N ALA A 2 -6.70 -9.43 -22.76
CA ALA A 2 -5.65 -9.89 -21.85
C ALA A 2 -4.89 -11.05 -22.51
N ASN A 3 -3.56 -11.08 -22.39
CA ASN A 3 -2.79 -12.23 -22.86
C ASN A 3 -2.97 -13.43 -21.90
N ALA A 4 -2.57 -14.63 -22.33
CA ALA A 4 -2.75 -15.86 -21.55
C ALA A 4 -2.08 -15.79 -20.16
N ARG A 5 -0.96 -15.07 -20.05
CA ARG A 5 -0.22 -14.88 -18.79
C ARG A 5 -1.00 -14.02 -17.80
N ASP A 6 -1.57 -12.91 -18.25
CA ASP A 6 -2.40 -12.04 -17.42
C ASP A 6 -3.68 -12.75 -16.96
N ALA A 7 -4.35 -13.47 -17.85
CA ALA A 7 -5.53 -14.27 -17.52
C ALA A 7 -5.22 -15.34 -16.44
N LEU A 8 -4.05 -15.97 -16.50
CA LEU A 8 -3.57 -16.92 -15.49
C LEU A 8 -3.27 -16.26 -14.14
N LEU A 9 -2.68 -15.06 -14.14
CA LEU A 9 -2.40 -14.30 -12.92
C LEU A 9 -3.68 -13.74 -12.28
N ASP A 10 -4.67 -13.36 -13.09
CA ASP A 10 -6.00 -12.93 -12.63
C ASP A 10 -6.78 -14.11 -12.04
N ALA A 11 -6.75 -15.28 -12.68
CA ALA A 11 -7.34 -16.50 -12.14
C ALA A 11 -6.68 -16.92 -10.80
N ALA A 12 -5.36 -16.75 -10.66
CA ALA A 12 -4.65 -17.01 -9.42
C ALA A 12 -5.01 -16.01 -8.29
N LEU A 13 -5.15 -14.71 -8.60
CA LEU A 13 -5.64 -13.71 -7.65
C LEU A 13 -7.11 -13.97 -7.25
N ALA A 14 -7.97 -14.33 -8.20
CA ALA A 14 -9.36 -14.68 -7.93
C ALA A 14 -9.49 -15.93 -7.06
N ALA A 15 -8.60 -16.92 -7.22
CA ALA A 15 -8.59 -18.09 -6.33
C ALA A 15 -8.21 -17.73 -4.88
N LEU A 16 -7.32 -16.74 -4.67
CA LEU A 16 -6.85 -16.32 -3.34
C LEU A 16 -7.93 -15.68 -2.45
N THR A 17 -9.02 -15.15 -3.02
CA THR A 17 -10.15 -14.63 -2.24
C THR A 17 -10.88 -15.76 -1.50
N HIS A 18 -10.96 -16.95 -2.11
CA HIS A 18 -11.75 -18.07 -1.62
C HIS A 18 -10.94 -19.10 -0.82
N ARG A 19 -9.66 -19.31 -1.11
CA ARG A 19 -8.83 -20.37 -0.50
C ARG A 19 -7.37 -19.94 -0.28
N PRO A 20 -6.68 -20.47 0.75
CA PRO A 20 -5.28 -20.15 0.99
C PRO A 20 -4.38 -20.64 -0.14
N TRP A 21 -3.24 -19.96 -0.34
CA TRP A 21 -2.28 -20.28 -1.39
C TRP A 21 -1.85 -21.75 -1.39
N SER A 22 -1.62 -22.35 -0.22
CA SER A 22 -1.30 -23.78 -0.06
C SER A 22 -2.30 -24.68 -0.79
N ALA A 23 -3.60 -24.40 -0.64
CA ALA A 23 -4.69 -25.14 -1.27
C ALA A 23 -4.87 -24.89 -2.78
N ILE A 24 -4.31 -23.81 -3.36
CA ILE A 24 -4.45 -23.50 -4.80
C ILE A 24 -3.69 -24.52 -5.66
N ARG A 25 -4.38 -25.10 -6.66
CA ARG A 25 -3.83 -26.09 -7.59
C ARG A 25 -3.62 -25.45 -8.97
N MET A 26 -2.49 -25.75 -9.60
CA MET A 26 -2.16 -25.27 -10.96
C MET A 26 -3.22 -25.64 -11.99
N ALA A 27 -3.77 -26.86 -11.88
CA ALA A 27 -4.84 -27.33 -12.76
C ALA A 27 -6.10 -26.44 -12.73
N ASP A 28 -6.49 -26.00 -11.54
CA ASP A 28 -7.69 -25.17 -11.33
C ASP A 28 -7.48 -23.76 -11.89
N VAL A 29 -6.28 -23.20 -11.72
CA VAL A 29 -5.88 -21.90 -12.28
C VAL A 29 -5.89 -21.94 -13.81
N ALA A 30 -5.36 -23.00 -14.43
CA ALA A 30 -5.40 -23.18 -15.89
C ALA A 30 -6.84 -23.26 -16.41
N ALA A 31 -7.69 -24.05 -15.73
CA ALA A 31 -9.10 -24.21 -16.09
C ALA A 31 -9.88 -22.88 -15.98
N ALA A 32 -9.71 -22.14 -14.88
CA ALA A 32 -10.35 -20.83 -14.67
C ALA A 32 -9.89 -19.78 -15.70
N ALA A 33 -8.60 -19.79 -16.07
CA ALA A 33 -8.07 -18.94 -17.13
C ALA A 33 -8.41 -19.41 -18.56
N ARG A 34 -9.09 -20.56 -18.72
CA ARG A 34 -9.44 -21.19 -20.01
C ARG A 34 -8.23 -21.48 -20.91
N VAL A 35 -7.14 -21.94 -20.31
CA VAL A 35 -5.91 -22.34 -21.03
C VAL A 35 -5.47 -23.76 -20.65
N SER A 36 -4.61 -24.37 -21.46
CA SER A 36 -4.09 -25.71 -21.14
C SER A 36 -3.15 -25.67 -19.93
N ARG A 37 -3.05 -26.80 -19.22
CA ARG A 37 -2.05 -26.95 -18.14
C ARG A 37 -0.63 -26.76 -18.68
N GLN A 38 -0.34 -27.26 -19.88
CA GLN A 38 0.96 -27.09 -20.55
C GLN A 38 1.28 -25.61 -20.80
N THR A 39 0.30 -24.80 -21.22
CA THR A 39 0.45 -23.34 -21.36
C THR A 39 0.83 -22.70 -20.02
N LEU A 40 0.17 -23.08 -18.93
CA LEU A 40 0.49 -22.56 -17.59
C LEU A 40 1.92 -22.94 -17.15
N TYR A 41 2.31 -24.20 -17.30
CA TYR A 41 3.68 -24.64 -16.99
C TYR A 41 4.73 -24.00 -17.91
N ASN A 42 4.42 -23.75 -19.19
CA ASN A 42 5.29 -23.00 -20.09
C ASN A 42 5.43 -21.52 -19.67
N GLU A 43 4.38 -20.90 -19.13
CA GLU A 43 4.40 -19.51 -18.67
C GLU A 43 5.13 -19.33 -17.32
N PHE A 44 4.98 -20.26 -16.37
CA PHE A 44 5.44 -20.07 -14.99
C PHE A 44 6.42 -21.12 -14.44
N GLY A 45 6.59 -22.26 -15.11
CA GLY A 45 7.49 -23.35 -14.68
C GLY A 45 6.98 -24.15 -13.47
N SER A 46 6.68 -23.49 -12.35
CA SER A 46 6.17 -24.10 -11.12
C SER A 46 5.15 -23.21 -10.41
N LYS A 47 4.57 -23.72 -9.31
CA LYS A 47 3.67 -22.94 -8.45
C LYS A 47 4.41 -21.77 -7.81
N GLU A 48 5.68 -21.95 -7.43
CA GLU A 48 6.56 -20.92 -6.90
C GLU A 48 6.92 -19.88 -7.98
N GLY A 49 7.08 -20.31 -9.24
CA GLY A 49 7.23 -19.38 -10.37
C GLY A 49 5.97 -18.55 -10.63
N LEU A 50 4.78 -19.15 -10.47
CA LEU A 50 3.50 -18.43 -10.51
C LEU A 50 3.38 -17.44 -9.34
N ALA A 51 3.76 -17.83 -8.12
CA ALA A 51 3.82 -16.95 -6.95
C ALA A 51 4.73 -15.73 -7.19
N ARG A 52 5.99 -15.97 -7.61
CA ARG A 52 6.94 -14.90 -7.94
C ARG A 52 6.39 -13.97 -9.03
N ALA A 53 5.80 -14.51 -10.09
CA ALA A 53 5.23 -13.71 -11.17
C ALA A 53 4.02 -12.86 -10.71
N LEU A 54 3.17 -13.42 -9.84
CA LEU A 54 2.01 -12.73 -9.27
C LEU A 54 2.44 -11.55 -8.39
N VAL A 55 3.37 -11.75 -7.45
CA VAL A 55 3.85 -10.65 -6.60
C VAL A 55 4.65 -9.63 -7.42
N ARG A 56 5.43 -10.07 -8.40
CA ARG A 56 6.13 -9.15 -9.31
C ARG A 56 5.15 -8.29 -10.14
N ARG A 57 4.01 -8.84 -10.57
CA ARG A 57 2.95 -8.07 -11.23
C ARG A 57 2.31 -7.04 -10.30
N GLU A 58 2.08 -7.37 -9.03
CA GLU A 58 1.61 -6.37 -8.05
C GLU A 58 2.64 -5.24 -7.88
N ALA A 59 3.95 -5.56 -7.77
CA ALA A 59 5.01 -4.56 -7.69
C ALA A 59 5.06 -3.65 -8.93
N ASP A 60 5.03 -4.24 -10.13
CA ASP A 60 5.06 -3.51 -11.40
C ASP A 60 3.80 -2.62 -11.55
N THR A 61 2.62 -3.09 -11.12
CA THR A 61 1.35 -2.35 -11.11
C THR A 61 1.35 -1.22 -10.08
N TYR A 62 1.89 -1.47 -8.90
CA TYR A 62 2.06 -0.48 -7.83
C TYR A 62 2.92 0.70 -8.31
N LEU A 63 4.11 0.40 -8.81
CA LEU A 63 5.04 1.43 -9.30
C LEU A 63 4.49 2.18 -10.53
N GLN A 64 3.65 1.54 -11.35
CA GLN A 64 2.98 2.24 -12.45
C GLN A 64 1.94 3.25 -11.94
N GLY A 65 1.15 2.89 -10.93
CA GLY A 65 0.20 3.83 -10.32
C GLY A 65 0.89 5.02 -9.66
N VAL A 66 1.99 4.77 -8.93
CA VAL A 66 2.87 5.83 -8.40
C VAL A 66 3.33 6.79 -9.49
N ARG A 67 3.92 6.27 -10.58
CA ARG A 67 4.37 7.11 -11.71
C ARG A 67 3.24 7.94 -12.31
N THR A 68 2.06 7.35 -12.50
CA THR A 68 0.89 8.05 -13.05
C THR A 68 0.40 9.17 -12.13
N LEU A 69 0.39 8.96 -10.81
CA LEU A 69 -0.01 10.00 -9.84
C LEU A 69 1.02 11.12 -9.74
N LEU A 70 2.31 10.80 -9.70
CA LEU A 70 3.38 11.79 -9.63
C LEU A 70 3.48 12.65 -10.91
N ALA A 71 3.15 12.07 -12.07
CA ALA A 71 3.10 12.76 -13.36
C ALA A 71 1.78 13.51 -13.64
N ALA A 72 0.84 13.55 -12.69
CA ALA A 72 -0.42 14.27 -12.87
C ALA A 72 -0.19 15.80 -12.95
N PRO A 73 -0.97 16.54 -13.76
CA PRO A 73 -0.82 17.99 -13.95
C PRO A 73 -1.41 18.79 -12.76
N ALA A 74 -0.83 18.61 -11.58
CA ALA A 74 -1.20 19.25 -10.33
C ALA A 74 0.07 19.59 -9.50
N PRO A 75 -0.04 20.41 -8.43
CA PRO A 75 1.12 20.78 -7.62
C PRO A 75 1.85 19.54 -7.05
N PRO A 76 3.19 19.47 -7.07
CA PRO A 76 3.91 18.25 -6.68
C PRO A 76 3.61 17.76 -5.25
N GLY A 77 3.38 18.68 -4.30
CA GLY A 77 2.97 18.32 -2.94
C GLY A 77 1.59 17.62 -2.89
N HIS A 78 0.65 18.03 -3.75
CA HIS A 78 -0.64 17.37 -3.92
C HIS A 78 -0.46 15.97 -4.53
N ASN A 79 0.40 15.81 -5.54
CA ASN A 79 0.69 14.50 -6.14
C ASN A 79 1.33 13.53 -5.13
N VAL A 80 2.21 14.03 -4.25
CA VAL A 80 2.83 13.25 -3.17
C VAL A 80 1.79 12.81 -2.12
N ALA A 81 0.89 13.70 -1.72
CA ALA A 81 -0.23 13.35 -0.84
C ALA A 81 -1.17 12.30 -1.48
N ALA A 82 -1.52 12.48 -2.76
CA ALA A 82 -2.34 11.54 -3.50
C ALA A 82 -1.69 10.14 -3.62
N VAL A 83 -0.36 10.05 -3.73
CA VAL A 83 0.36 8.76 -3.67
C VAL A 83 0.19 8.10 -2.29
N ALA A 84 0.30 8.84 -1.19
CA ALA A 84 0.14 8.31 0.16
C ALA A 84 -1.28 7.79 0.42
N GLU A 85 -2.31 8.56 0.06
CA GLU A 85 -3.72 8.17 0.16
C GLU A 85 -4.05 6.95 -0.71
N TRP A 86 -3.49 6.90 -1.91
CA TRP A 86 -3.63 5.77 -2.83
C TRP A 86 -2.95 4.50 -2.30
N ILE A 87 -1.76 4.59 -1.70
CA ILE A 87 -1.09 3.47 -1.02
C ILE A 87 -2.00 2.85 0.04
N VAL A 88 -2.52 3.67 0.96
CA VAL A 88 -3.40 3.21 2.05
C VAL A 88 -4.64 2.52 1.49
N THR A 89 -5.34 3.19 0.58
CA THR A 89 -6.59 2.69 -0.03
C THR A 89 -6.37 1.37 -0.79
N ARG A 90 -5.28 1.28 -1.55
CA ARG A 90 -4.96 0.08 -2.34
C ARG A 90 -4.52 -1.09 -1.45
N ALA A 91 -3.72 -0.85 -0.42
CA ALA A 91 -3.27 -1.88 0.49
C ALA A 91 -4.41 -2.47 1.33
N ALA A 92 -5.44 -1.68 1.66
CA ALA A 92 -6.63 -2.16 2.37
C ALA A 92 -7.39 -3.25 1.58
N VAL A 93 -7.52 -3.10 0.26
CA VAL A 93 -8.30 -4.01 -0.60
C VAL A 93 -7.45 -5.02 -1.40
N ARG A 94 -6.12 -4.99 -1.28
CA ARG A 94 -5.19 -5.89 -2.00
C ARG A 94 -4.23 -6.59 -1.02
N PRO A 95 -4.59 -7.77 -0.47
CA PRO A 95 -3.76 -8.47 0.51
C PRO A 95 -2.33 -8.78 0.06
N VAL A 96 -2.12 -9.10 -1.22
CA VAL A 96 -0.77 -9.36 -1.77
C VAL A 96 0.06 -8.07 -1.83
N LEU A 97 -0.53 -6.94 -2.21
CA LEU A 97 0.14 -5.64 -2.21
C LEU A 97 0.47 -5.20 -0.77
N ARG A 98 -0.45 -5.42 0.18
CA ARG A 98 -0.20 -5.17 1.61
C ARG A 98 1.01 -5.96 2.11
N ALA A 99 1.06 -7.26 1.84
CA ALA A 99 2.18 -8.12 2.25
C ALA A 99 3.50 -7.72 1.56
N LEU A 100 3.46 -7.37 0.28
CA LEU A 100 4.61 -6.86 -0.48
C LEU A 100 5.14 -5.53 0.08
N LEU A 101 4.27 -4.59 0.44
CA LEU A 101 4.64 -3.27 0.97
C LEU A 101 5.15 -3.30 2.43
N THR A 102 4.76 -4.32 3.21
CA THR A 102 5.06 -4.39 4.66
C THR A 102 6.01 -5.53 5.04
N GLY A 103 6.25 -6.48 4.14
CA GLY A 103 6.91 -7.76 4.46
C GLY A 103 6.03 -8.75 5.24
N ALA A 104 4.81 -8.37 5.64
CA ALA A 104 3.93 -9.18 6.48
C ALA A 104 3.15 -10.24 5.65
N TRP A 105 3.83 -11.33 5.31
CA TRP A 105 3.22 -12.50 4.69
C TRP A 105 2.45 -13.36 5.71
N ASN A 106 1.47 -14.13 5.22
CA ASN A 106 0.72 -15.10 6.02
C ASN A 106 0.37 -16.34 5.17
N GLU A 107 -0.09 -17.41 5.81
CA GLU A 107 -0.36 -18.71 5.19
C GLU A 107 -1.37 -18.69 4.03
N ARG A 108 -2.22 -17.66 3.95
CA ARG A 108 -3.17 -17.51 2.84
C ARG A 108 -2.49 -16.99 1.57
N LEU A 109 -1.34 -16.33 1.66
CA LEU A 109 -0.72 -15.60 0.55
C LEU A 109 0.48 -16.33 -0.07
N PRO A 110 0.77 -16.08 -1.36
CA PRO A 110 1.97 -16.59 -2.02
C PRO A 110 3.22 -15.83 -1.54
N GLU A 111 3.87 -16.28 -0.47
CA GLU A 111 5.19 -15.76 -0.09
C GLU A 111 6.20 -16.04 -1.23
N PRO A 112 6.78 -14.98 -1.86
CA PRO A 112 7.54 -15.11 -3.09
C PRO A 112 9.00 -15.47 -2.80
N ARG A 113 9.28 -16.75 -2.61
CA ARG A 113 10.66 -17.24 -2.43
C ARG A 113 11.47 -17.05 -3.71
N PRO A 114 12.61 -16.33 -3.69
CA PRO A 114 13.50 -16.18 -4.84
C PRO A 114 13.93 -17.52 -5.43
N ALA A 115 14.36 -17.53 -6.69
CA ALA A 115 15.00 -18.71 -7.25
C ALA A 115 16.29 -19.04 -6.46
N ARG A 116 16.62 -20.33 -6.35
CA ARG A 116 17.84 -20.76 -5.63
C ARG A 116 19.08 -20.13 -6.28
N PRO A 117 20.04 -19.60 -5.49
CA PRO A 117 21.33 -19.18 -6.03
C PRO A 117 21.97 -20.29 -6.88
N GLY A 118 22.47 -19.94 -8.06
CA GLY A 118 23.04 -20.91 -9.01
C GLY A 118 22.02 -21.75 -9.80
N ALA A 119 20.71 -21.54 -9.65
CA ALA A 119 19.72 -22.18 -10.52
C ALA A 119 19.93 -21.78 -12.00
N ARG A 120 19.74 -22.73 -12.91
CA ARG A 120 19.81 -22.45 -14.36
C ARG A 120 18.77 -21.38 -14.72
N PRO A 121 19.16 -20.28 -15.40
CA PRO A 121 18.21 -19.25 -15.81
C PRO A 121 17.07 -19.85 -16.65
N ALA A 122 15.83 -19.50 -16.32
CA ALA A 122 14.67 -19.92 -17.07
C ALA A 122 14.76 -19.50 -18.56
N PRO A 123 14.26 -20.30 -19.53
CA PRO A 123 14.31 -19.95 -20.94
C PRO A 123 13.39 -18.77 -21.28
N VAL A 124 12.27 -18.62 -20.57
CA VAL A 124 11.29 -17.55 -20.78
C VAL A 124 11.74 -16.25 -20.09
N PRO A 125 11.82 -15.10 -20.80
CA PRO A 125 12.25 -13.83 -20.20
C PRO A 125 11.39 -13.39 -18.99
N ALA A 126 10.08 -13.60 -19.07
CA ALA A 126 9.16 -13.26 -17.98
C ALA A 126 9.31 -14.17 -16.74
N GLN A 127 9.78 -15.42 -16.92
CA GLN A 127 10.19 -16.27 -15.80
C GLN A 127 11.48 -15.75 -15.17
N ARG A 128 12.53 -15.45 -15.97
CA ARG A 128 13.78 -14.87 -15.43
C ARG A 128 13.54 -13.59 -14.63
N ARG A 129 12.66 -12.70 -15.12
CA ARG A 129 12.24 -11.49 -14.38
C ARG A 129 11.60 -11.83 -13.04
N ALA A 130 10.71 -12.82 -13.01
CA ALA A 130 10.07 -13.28 -11.78
C ALA A 130 11.06 -13.98 -10.84
N ASP A 131 12.00 -14.77 -11.35
CA ASP A 131 12.99 -15.55 -10.60
C ASP A 131 13.97 -14.71 -9.77
N ALA A 132 14.26 -13.48 -10.23
CA ALA A 132 14.96 -12.46 -9.44
C ALA A 132 14.19 -12.01 -8.18
N GLY A 133 12.92 -12.40 -8.03
CA GLY A 133 12.03 -11.98 -6.95
C GLY A 133 11.28 -10.68 -7.25
N PRO A 134 10.28 -10.35 -6.42
CA PRO A 134 9.80 -8.98 -6.30
C PRO A 134 10.80 -8.14 -5.48
N PRO A 135 10.79 -6.80 -5.64
CA PRO A 135 11.58 -5.92 -4.78
C PRO A 135 11.16 -6.02 -3.31
N ALA A 136 12.11 -5.85 -2.40
CA ALA A 136 11.86 -5.77 -0.97
C ALA A 136 11.09 -4.49 -0.58
N PRO A 137 10.43 -4.41 0.59
CA PRO A 137 9.70 -3.21 1.03
C PRO A 137 10.53 -1.92 0.96
N GLY A 138 11.79 -1.94 1.44
CA GLY A 138 12.68 -0.78 1.37
C GLY A 138 13.08 -0.39 -0.06
N GLU A 139 13.23 -1.38 -0.96
CA GLU A 139 13.49 -1.13 -2.38
C GLU A 139 12.28 -0.53 -3.09
N LEU A 140 11.06 -0.91 -2.70
CA LEU A 140 9.83 -0.29 -3.19
C LEU A 140 9.69 1.16 -2.72
N VAL A 141 10.05 1.48 -1.48
CA VAL A 141 10.13 2.86 -1.01
C VAL A 141 11.14 3.64 -1.85
N ALA A 142 12.37 3.14 -2.01
CA ALA A 142 13.40 3.79 -2.81
C ALA A 142 12.97 4.02 -4.29
N GLN A 143 12.33 3.02 -4.91
CA GLN A 143 11.78 3.14 -6.27
C GLN A 143 10.60 4.13 -6.37
N THR A 144 9.79 4.24 -5.32
CA THR A 144 8.70 5.22 -5.22
C THR A 144 9.26 6.65 -5.12
N VAL A 145 10.26 6.84 -4.26
CA VAL A 145 10.99 8.11 -4.06
C VAL A 145 11.68 8.55 -5.35
N ALA A 146 12.35 7.63 -6.05
CA ALA A 146 13.00 7.92 -7.33
C ALA A 146 12.04 8.42 -8.43
N CYS A 147 10.74 8.11 -8.33
CA CYS A 147 9.72 8.60 -9.27
C CYS A 147 9.31 10.06 -9.03
N ALA A 148 9.61 10.65 -7.86
CA ALA A 148 9.20 12.03 -7.51
C ALA A 148 10.19 13.12 -7.98
N GLY A 149 11.39 12.71 -8.43
CA GLY A 149 12.50 13.62 -8.76
C GLY A 149 13.18 14.20 -7.52
N GLU A 150 14.43 14.62 -7.68
CA GLU A 150 15.33 15.01 -6.57
C GLU A 150 14.70 16.04 -5.62
N ARG A 151 14.05 17.08 -6.18
CA ARG A 151 13.43 18.16 -5.41
C ARG A 151 12.35 17.71 -4.41
N TRP A 152 11.65 16.62 -4.69
CA TRP A 152 10.55 16.13 -3.85
C TRP A 152 10.83 14.76 -3.23
N ALA A 153 12.06 14.26 -3.35
CA ALA A 153 12.46 12.94 -2.86
C ALA A 153 12.20 12.78 -1.35
N ALA A 154 12.63 13.75 -0.53
CA ALA A 154 12.45 13.71 0.92
C ALA A 154 10.96 13.75 1.34
N GLY A 155 10.18 14.64 0.73
CA GLY A 155 8.72 14.73 0.97
C GLY A 155 7.98 13.46 0.54
N CYS A 156 8.37 12.87 -0.61
CA CYS A 156 7.84 11.59 -1.07
C CYS A 156 8.20 10.45 -0.10
N GLU A 157 9.44 10.38 0.37
CA GLU A 157 9.86 9.35 1.32
C GLU A 157 9.07 9.43 2.63
N LEU A 158 8.90 10.63 3.17
CA LEU A 158 8.13 10.86 4.39
C LEU A 158 6.65 10.46 4.20
N ALA A 159 6.02 10.91 3.12
CA ALA A 159 4.62 10.59 2.82
C ALA A 159 4.39 9.08 2.62
N VAL A 160 5.31 8.39 1.94
CA VAL A 160 5.27 6.94 1.75
C VAL A 160 5.47 6.21 3.09
N ARG A 161 6.43 6.62 3.93
CA ARG A 161 6.65 6.04 5.26
C ARG A 161 5.43 6.23 6.18
N LEU A 162 4.77 7.39 6.14
CA LEU A 162 3.52 7.64 6.87
C LEU A 162 2.37 6.75 6.36
N ALA A 163 2.23 6.61 5.04
CA ALA A 163 1.25 5.70 4.44
C ALA A 163 1.50 4.25 4.85
N LEU A 164 2.75 3.78 4.84
CA LEU A 164 3.11 2.43 5.29
C LEU A 164 2.86 2.23 6.80
N SER A 165 3.15 3.24 7.62
CA SER A 165 2.81 3.23 9.05
C SER A 165 1.31 3.03 9.26
N HIS A 166 0.48 3.80 8.56
CA HIS A 166 -0.99 3.67 8.59
C HIS A 166 -1.50 2.32 8.03
N VAL A 167 -0.82 1.75 7.03
CA VAL A 167 -1.13 0.39 6.56
C VAL A 167 -0.85 -0.63 7.66
N VAL A 168 0.30 -0.55 8.35
CA VAL A 168 0.66 -1.49 9.43
C VAL A 168 -0.26 -1.32 10.65
N ALA A 169 -0.47 -0.09 11.10
CA ALA A 169 -1.30 0.30 12.23
C ALA A 169 -2.51 1.13 11.75
N PRO A 170 -3.55 0.48 11.17
CA PRO A 170 -4.75 1.19 10.74
C PRO A 170 -5.50 1.76 11.96
N PRO A 171 -6.22 2.89 11.80
CA PRO A 171 -7.04 3.44 12.87
C PRO A 171 -8.12 2.44 13.28
N PRO A 172 -8.58 2.46 14.55
CA PRO A 172 -9.75 1.71 14.94
C PRO A 172 -10.95 2.12 14.05
N PRO A 173 -11.86 1.20 13.72
CA PRO A 173 -13.07 1.55 12.98
C PRO A 173 -13.81 2.63 13.77
N VAL A 174 -14.05 3.78 13.14
CA VAL A 174 -14.80 4.88 13.76
C VAL A 174 -16.24 4.43 13.93
N THR A 175 -16.54 3.85 15.09
CA THR A 175 -17.91 3.70 15.56
C THR A 175 -18.43 5.10 15.85
N LEU A 176 -19.09 5.71 14.85
CA LEU A 176 -19.98 6.83 15.08
C LEU A 176 -21.04 6.34 16.07
N ARG A 177 -20.84 6.65 17.36
CA ARG A 177 -21.88 6.52 18.38
C ARG A 177 -23.08 7.28 17.83
N PRO A 178 -24.28 6.67 17.73
CA PRO A 178 -25.46 7.41 17.34
C PRO A 178 -25.60 8.61 18.29
N PRO A 179 -26.11 9.76 17.83
CA PRO A 179 -26.38 10.87 18.73
C PRO A 179 -27.24 10.34 19.88
N GLU A 180 -26.80 10.58 21.11
CA GLU A 180 -27.63 10.30 22.29
C GLU A 180 -28.96 11.03 22.08
N PRO A 181 -30.12 10.39 22.35
CA PRO A 181 -31.38 11.11 22.33
C PRO A 181 -31.29 12.25 23.36
N ASP A 182 -31.72 13.45 22.97
CA ASP A 182 -31.55 14.68 23.75
C ASP A 182 -32.08 14.52 25.18
N GLY A 183 -31.16 14.22 26.11
CA GLY A 183 -31.47 14.01 27.52
C GLY A 183 -31.85 15.32 28.17
N GLU A 184 -33.04 15.34 28.78
CA GLU A 184 -33.56 16.51 29.47
C GLU A 184 -32.55 17.09 30.47
N HIS A 185 -32.35 18.41 30.43
CA HIS A 185 -31.45 19.09 31.36
C HIS A 185 -31.97 18.96 32.80
N HIS A 186 -31.32 18.11 33.59
CA HIS A 186 -31.38 18.14 35.05
C HIS A 186 -30.04 18.60 35.60
N ALA A 187 -30.02 19.83 36.10
CA ALA A 187 -28.86 20.42 36.76
C ALA A 187 -28.65 19.81 38.15
N PRO A 188 -27.42 19.46 38.54
CA PRO A 188 -27.11 19.05 39.91
C PRO A 188 -26.79 20.26 40.79
N GLU A 189 -27.47 20.35 41.93
CA GLU A 189 -27.20 21.33 42.99
C GLU A 189 -26.39 20.67 44.13
N GLY A 190 -25.36 21.36 44.65
CA GLY A 190 -24.63 20.95 45.87
C GLY A 190 -23.17 20.51 45.66
N ALA A 191 -22.23 21.37 46.05
CA ALA A 191 -20.78 21.18 45.83
C ALA A 191 -20.01 20.53 46.99
N ARG A 192 -18.83 19.96 46.69
CA ARG A 192 -17.59 20.02 47.51
C ARG A 192 -16.35 19.66 46.67
N ALA A 193 -15.23 20.35 46.88
CA ALA A 193 -13.93 20.11 46.23
C ALA A 193 -12.91 19.56 47.27
N ALA A 194 -11.68 19.12 46.96
CA ALA A 194 -10.82 19.15 45.76
C ALA A 194 -9.87 17.90 45.80
N PRO A 195 -8.75 17.74 45.01
CA PRO A 195 -8.19 18.59 43.96
C PRO A 195 -7.76 17.88 42.63
N GLN A 196 -7.80 18.67 41.54
CA GLN A 196 -6.84 18.71 40.42
C GLN A 196 -6.26 17.38 39.87
N GLY A 197 -7.07 16.69 39.08
CA GLY A 197 -6.62 15.76 38.04
C GLY A 197 -7.10 16.23 36.66
N GLN A 198 -6.58 17.36 36.17
CA GLN A 198 -7.12 18.03 34.98
C GLN A 198 -6.68 17.36 33.67
N TRP A 199 -7.40 16.31 33.27
CA TRP A 199 -7.46 15.87 31.88
C TRP A 199 -8.76 16.39 31.26
N ALA A 200 -8.76 17.66 30.86
CA ALA A 200 -9.76 18.15 29.93
C ALA A 200 -9.45 17.54 28.56
N GLU A 201 -10.33 16.68 28.05
CA GLU A 201 -10.23 16.21 26.66
C GLU A 201 -10.42 17.42 25.72
N PRO A 202 -9.45 17.76 24.86
CA PRO A 202 -9.64 18.83 23.90
C PRO A 202 -10.54 18.34 22.76
N GLU A 203 -11.47 19.19 22.30
CA GLU A 203 -12.40 18.96 21.16
C GLU A 203 -11.68 18.85 19.79
N SER A 204 -10.41 18.46 19.78
CA SER A 204 -9.45 18.50 18.68
C SER A 204 -9.49 17.28 17.75
N TRP A 205 -10.06 16.15 18.19
CA TRP A 205 -10.20 14.94 17.38
C TRP A 205 -11.37 14.99 16.38
N SER A 206 -11.29 15.96 15.48
CA SER A 206 -11.81 15.80 14.12
C SER A 206 -11.14 14.58 13.44
N PRO A 207 -11.84 13.85 12.55
CA PRO A 207 -11.32 12.62 11.95
C PRO A 207 -9.98 12.85 11.23
N MET A 208 -9.06 11.88 11.31
CA MET A 208 -7.63 12.06 10.96
C MET A 208 -7.32 12.39 9.48
N THR A 209 -8.29 12.30 8.56
CA THR A 209 -8.05 12.49 7.11
C THR A 209 -7.44 13.86 6.77
N PRO A 210 -7.96 15.01 7.25
CA PRO A 210 -7.35 16.32 7.02
C PRO A 210 -6.05 16.54 7.79
N ALA A 211 -5.73 15.70 8.78
CA ALA A 211 -4.51 15.84 9.58
C ALA A 211 -3.26 15.39 8.80
N ILE A 212 -3.38 14.34 7.96
CA ILE A 212 -2.31 13.94 7.04
C ILE A 212 -2.09 15.03 5.99
N THR A 213 -3.16 15.56 5.39
CA THR A 213 -3.09 16.68 4.44
C THR A 213 -2.42 17.90 5.06
N ARG A 214 -2.83 18.32 6.27
CA ARG A 214 -2.21 19.46 6.98
C ARG A 214 -0.75 19.23 7.37
N LEU A 215 -0.36 18.02 7.79
CA LEU A 215 1.03 17.73 8.14
C LEU A 215 1.93 17.81 6.90
N ILE A 216 1.47 17.28 5.77
CA ILE A 216 2.16 17.40 4.48
C ILE A 216 2.21 18.86 4.04
N GLU A 217 1.09 19.59 4.04
CA GLU A 217 1.05 21.02 3.68
C GLU A 217 1.98 21.87 4.57
N THR A 218 1.98 21.64 5.89
CA THR A 218 2.83 22.38 6.83
C THR A 218 4.31 22.15 6.56
N ILE A 219 4.73 20.89 6.37
CA ILE A 219 6.13 20.55 6.09
C ILE A 219 6.58 21.12 4.75
N LEU A 220 5.72 21.06 3.72
CA LEU A 220 6.04 21.58 2.38
C LEU A 220 5.99 23.11 2.29
N SER A 221 5.20 23.80 3.12
CA SER A 221 5.20 25.27 3.21
C SER A 221 6.51 25.82 3.79
N VAL A 222 7.12 25.13 4.76
CA VAL A 222 8.36 25.59 5.42
C VAL A 222 9.54 25.69 4.44
N GLU A 223 9.67 24.78 3.48
CA GLU A 223 10.75 24.82 2.48
C GLU A 223 10.63 25.98 1.47
N THR A 224 9.47 26.61 1.34
CA THR A 224 9.27 27.71 0.36
C THR A 224 9.60 29.10 0.89
N THR A 225 9.75 29.27 2.21
CA THR A 225 9.98 30.58 2.83
C THR A 225 11.46 30.82 3.13
N SER A 226 12.28 30.85 2.07
CA SER A 226 13.68 31.30 2.17
C SER A 226 13.74 32.82 1.97
N PRO A 227 14.09 33.63 2.99
CA PRO A 227 14.13 35.07 2.86
C PRO A 227 15.32 35.48 2.00
N ARG A 228 15.06 35.97 0.78
CA ARG A 228 16.05 36.73 0.01
C ARG A 228 16.50 37.92 0.86
N LYS A 229 17.73 37.84 1.35
CA LYS A 229 18.36 38.88 2.15
C LYS A 229 18.70 40.06 1.24
N THR A 230 17.78 41.00 1.11
CA THR A 230 18.07 42.33 0.55
C THR A 230 19.15 42.96 1.42
N ILE A 231 20.27 43.35 0.80
CA ILE A 231 21.33 44.16 1.41
C ILE A 231 21.42 45.43 0.54
N PRO A 232 21.48 46.62 1.16
CA PRO A 232 21.43 47.90 0.45
C PRO A 232 22.68 48.20 -0.39
#